data_AF-A0A7C4I2U2-F1
#
_entry.id   AF-A0A7C4I2U2-F1
#
_cell.length_a   1.000
_cell.length_b   1.000
_cell.length_c   1.000
_cell.angle_alpha   90.00
_cell.angle_beta   90.00
_cell.angle_gamma   90.00
#
_symmetry.space_group_name_H-M   'P 1'
#
loop_
_entity.id
_entity.type
_entity.pdbx_description
1 polymer ?
#
loop_
_entity_poly.entity_id
_entity_poly.type
_entity_poly.pdbx_seq_one_letter_code
_entity_poly.pdbx_strand_id
1 'polypeptide(L)'
;MRQYKRLALNTFWFTIGNIGSKSIGFLMLPIFTRYLLPADYGRLEVLNTTISLLMPVVSLQLIEAIFRFAVESRSDVDRSRKVLTTSLVFMLWTFFLFL
;
A
#
# COMPACT_ATOMS: atom_id res chain seq x y z
N MET A 1 30.56 7.71 -1.73
CA MET A 1 29.87 7.57 -3.05
C MET A 1 28.98 6.31 -3.18
N ARG A 2 29.39 5.11 -2.75
CA ARG A 2 28.57 3.87 -2.87
C ARG A 2 27.19 3.93 -2.20
N GLN A 3 27.06 4.60 -1.06
CA GLN A 3 25.78 4.72 -0.34
C GLN A 3 24.74 5.56 -1.10
N TYR A 4 25.14 6.71 -1.66
CA TYR A 4 24.26 7.54 -2.50
C TYR A 4 23.77 6.79 -3.76
N LYS A 5 24.66 6.01 -4.40
CA LYS A 5 24.28 5.17 -5.54
C LYS A 5 23.25 4.09 -5.16
N ARG A 6 23.43 3.46 -3.99
CA ARG A 6 22.50 2.44 -3.47
C ARG A 6 21.15 3.06 -3.07
N LEU A 7 21.17 4.25 -2.48
CA LEU A 7 19.96 4.98 -2.14
C LEU A 7 19.18 5.36 -3.40
N ALA A 8 19.85 5.92 -4.41
CA ALA A 8 19.23 6.28 -5.68
C ALA A 8 18.59 5.07 -6.38
N LEU A 9 19.28 3.92 -6.40
CA LEU A 9 18.72 2.67 -6.95
C LEU A 9 17.49 2.20 -6.18
N ASN A 10 17.54 2.19 -4.84
CA ASN A 10 16.39 1.78 -4.03
C ASN A 10 15.19 2.72 -4.25
N THR A 11 15.41 4.03 -4.23
CA THR A 11 14.36 5.02 -4.49
C THR A 11 13.78 4.84 -5.88
N PHE A 12 14.62 4.59 -6.90
CA PHE A 12 14.15 4.33 -8.25
C PHE A 12 13.20 3.13 -8.33
N TRP A 13 13.54 2.02 -7.66
CA TRP A 13 12.67 0.85 -7.56
C TRP A 13 11.35 1.16 -6.84
N PHE A 14 11.39 1.90 -5.73
CA PHE A 14 10.18 2.35 -5.03
C PHE A 14 9.30 3.23 -5.91
N THR A 15 9.89 4.16 -6.65
CA THR A 15 9.16 5.06 -7.56
C THR A 15 8.49 4.28 -8.69
N ILE A 16 9.18 3.34 -9.33
CA ILE A 16 8.58 2.48 -10.36
C ILE A 16 7.40 1.69 -9.79
N GLY A 17 7.56 1.10 -8.60
CA GLY A 17 6.46 0.35 -7.97
C GLY A 17 5.25 1.24 -7.64
N ASN A 18 5.49 2.45 -7.13
CA ASN A 18 4.43 3.39 -6.76
C ASN A 18 3.70 3.94 -7.98
N ILE A 19 4.45 4.40 -9.00
CA ILE A 19 3.88 4.86 -10.27
C ILE A 19 3.14 3.72 -10.94
N GLY A 20 3.73 2.53 -11.01
CA GLY A 20 3.09 1.35 -11.60
C GLY A 20 1.72 1.04 -10.99
N SER A 21 1.61 1.06 -9.66
CA SER A 21 0.31 0.88 -8.99
C SER A 21 -0.69 1.99 -9.33
N LYS A 22 -0.27 3.26 -9.33
CA LYS A 22 -1.16 4.39 -9.66
C LYS A 22 -1.55 4.44 -11.13
N SER A 23 -0.65 4.01 -12.02
CA SER A 23 -0.89 3.93 -13.47
C SER A 23 -2.02 2.97 -13.81
N ILE A 24 -2.24 1.90 -13.03
CA ILE A 24 -3.39 1.01 -13.21
C ILE A 24 -4.70 1.80 -13.06
N GLY A 25 -4.81 2.64 -12.03
CA GLY A 25 -5.97 3.52 -11.83
C GLY A 25 -6.16 4.52 -12.97
N PHE A 26 -5.06 5.07 -13.49
CA PHE A 26 -5.09 5.96 -14.66
C PHE A 26 -5.54 5.24 -15.94
N LEU A 27 -5.06 4.03 -16.19
CA LEU A 27 -5.50 3.20 -17.32
C LEU A 27 -6.95 2.72 -17.20
N MET A 28 -7.49 2.68 -15.98
CA MET A 28 -8.91 2.41 -15.74
C MET A 28 -9.81 3.62 -16.05
N LEU A 29 -9.28 4.86 -16.11
CA LEU A 29 -10.08 6.03 -16.49
C LEU A 29 -10.81 5.90 -17.82
N PRO A 30 -10.19 5.50 -18.95
CA PRO A 30 -10.92 5.32 -20.22
C PRO A 30 -11.98 4.21 -20.17
N ILE A 31 -11.81 3.22 -19.29
CA ILE A 31 -12.83 2.20 -19.05
C ILE A 31 -14.00 2.83 -18.28
N PHE A 32 -13.69 3.52 -17.19
CA PHE A 32 -14.69 4.21 -16.38
C PHE A 32 -15.46 5.28 -17.19
N THR A 33 -14.81 6.07 -18.05
CA THR A 33 -15.47 7.16 -18.80
C THR A 33 -16.39 6.63 -19.90
N ARG A 34 -16.16 5.40 -20.36
CA ARG A 34 -17.01 4.75 -21.36
C ARG A 34 -18.30 4.16 -20.75
N TYR A 35 -18.26 3.78 -19.46
CA TYR A 35 -19.37 3.10 -18.78
C TYR A 35 -20.08 3.94 -17.71
N LEU A 36 -19.46 5.02 -17.21
CA LEU A 36 -19.98 5.85 -16.13
C LEU A 36 -20.34 7.25 -16.62
N LEU A 37 -21.45 7.79 -16.12
CA LEU A 37 -21.82 9.19 -16.33
C LEU A 37 -20.88 10.09 -15.49
N PRO A 38 -20.65 11.35 -15.89
CA PRO A 38 -19.81 12.28 -15.12
C PRO A 38 -20.24 12.46 -13.66
N ALA A 39 -21.55 12.30 -13.36
CA ALA A 39 -22.08 12.38 -12.00
C ALA A 39 -21.63 11.21 -11.11
N ASP A 40 -21.34 10.04 -11.68
CA ASP A 40 -20.90 8.87 -10.93
C ASP A 40 -19.41 8.95 -10.57
N TYR A 41 -18.62 9.70 -11.34
CA TYR A 41 -17.24 10.02 -11.00
C TYR A 41 -17.11 10.79 -9.69
N GLY A 42 -17.95 11.82 -9.49
CA GLY A 42 -17.94 12.59 -8.25
C GLY A 42 -18.24 11.72 -7.02
N ARG A 43 -19.14 10.73 -7.16
CA ARG A 43 -19.44 9.77 -6.08
C ARG A 43 -18.28 8.83 -5.80
N LEU A 44 -17.66 8.29 -6.86
CA LEU A 44 -16.49 7.41 -6.74
C LEU A 44 -15.30 8.14 -6.10
N GLU A 45 -15.09 9.41 -6.42
CA GLU A 45 -14.00 10.21 -5.87
C GLU A 45 -14.20 10.51 -4.38
N VAL A 46 -15.42 10.85 -3.97
CA VAL A 46 -15.77 11.03 -2.54
C VAL A 46 -15.60 9.71 -1.78
N LEU A 47 -16.03 8.59 -2.37
CA LEU A 47 -15.89 7.27 -1.78
C LEU A 47 -14.41 6.87 -1.63
N ASN A 48 -13.58 7.08 -2.66
CA ASN A 48 -12.14 6.83 -2.59
C ASN A 48 -11.42 7.71 -1.57
N THR A 49 -11.79 8.99 -1.47
CA THR A 49 -11.26 9.90 -0.46
C THR A 49 -11.61 9.40 0.94
N THR A 50 -12.86 9.00 1.15
CA THR A 50 -13.34 8.46 2.42
C THR A 50 -12.61 7.17 2.80
N ILE A 51 -12.45 6.24 1.85
CA ILE A 51 -11.64 5.03 2.06
C ILE A 51 -10.20 5.42 2.45
N SER A 52 -9.58 6.35 1.72
CA SER A 52 -8.20 6.77 1.98
C SER A 52 -8.01 7.37 3.38
N LEU A 53 -9.02 8.08 3.89
CA LEU A 53 -9.02 8.62 5.26
C LEU A 53 -9.22 7.54 6.32
N LEU A 54 -10.05 6.53 6.05
CA LEU A 54 -10.30 5.42 6.99
C LEU A 54 -9.20 4.36 6.98
N MET A 55 -8.50 4.19 5.86
CA MET A 55 -7.45 3.18 5.69
C MET A 55 -6.42 3.14 6.82
N PRO A 56 -5.80 4.26 7.27
CA PRO A 56 -4.82 4.20 8.37
C PRO A 56 -5.42 3.73 9.70
N VAL A 57 -6.70 4.05 9.96
CA VAL A 57 -7.41 3.65 11.18
C VAL A 57 -7.79 2.17 11.13
N VAL A 58 -8.39 1.74 10.02
CA VAL A 58 -8.82 0.35 9.79
C VAL A 58 -7.63 -0.61 9.75
N SER A 59 -6.55 -0.20 9.08
CA SER A 59 -5.32 -1.00 9.00
C SER A 59 -4.42 -0.89 10.23
N LEU A 60 -4.75 -0.03 11.20
CA LEU A 60 -3.94 0.23 12.40
C LEU A 60 -2.46 0.54 12.06
N GLN A 61 -2.23 1.25 10.94
CA GLN A 61 -0.91 1.53 10.36
C GLN A 61 0.01 0.30 10.21
N LEU A 62 -0.55 -0.86 9.89
CA LEU A 62 0.19 -2.12 9.75
C LEU A 62 1.38 -2.02 8.78
N ILE A 63 1.23 -1.29 7.67
CA ILE A 63 2.30 -1.12 6.67
C ILE A 63 3.54 -0.48 7.31
N GLU A 64 3.36 0.58 8.11
CA GLU A 64 4.45 1.28 8.78
C GLU A 64 5.12 0.39 9.84
N ALA A 65 4.32 -0.38 10.58
CA ALA A 65 4.81 -1.37 11.54
C ALA A 65 5.67 -2.44 10.85
N ILE A 66 5.22 -3.01 9.72
CA ILE A 66 5.98 -3.99 8.93
C ILE A 66 7.30 -3.38 8.49
N PHE A 67 7.30 -2.17 7.92
CA PHE A 67 8.54 -1.52 7.49
C PHE A 67 9.53 -1.34 8.63
N ARG A 68 9.06 -0.88 9.80
CA ARG A 68 9.89 -0.71 11.00
C ARG A 68 10.50 -2.04 11.46
N PHE A 69 9.66 -3.06 11.66
CA PHE A 69 10.12 -4.35 12.19
C PHE A 69 10.94 -5.15 11.17
N ALA A 70 10.66 -5.02 9.86
CA ALA A 70 11.44 -5.67 8.81
C ALA A 70 12.85 -5.10 8.68
N VAL A 71 13.04 -3.79 8.93
CA VAL A 71 14.38 -3.18 8.96
C VAL A 71 15.15 -3.66 10.18
N GLU A 72 14.51 -3.75 11.33
CA GLU A 72 15.12 -4.23 12.57
C GLU A 72 15.49 -5.73 12.51
N SER A 73 14.66 -6.55 11.86
CA SER A 73 14.91 -7.99 11.71
C SER A 73 15.84 -8.34 10.55
N ARG A 74 16.40 -7.37 9.82
CA ARG A 74 17.09 -7.61 8.55
C ARG A 74 18.28 -8.57 8.62
N SER A 75 18.94 -8.68 9.78
CA SER A 75 20.07 -9.59 10.01
C SER A 75 19.65 -10.98 10.51
N ASP A 76 18.39 -11.18 10.88
CA ASP A 76 17.85 -12.39 11.49
C ASP A 76 16.66 -12.91 10.67
N VAL A 77 16.90 -14.02 9.97
CA VAL A 77 15.93 -14.62 9.05
C VAL A 77 14.70 -15.13 9.81
N ASP A 78 14.89 -15.71 11.00
CA ASP A 78 13.79 -16.25 11.81
C ASP A 78 12.90 -15.12 12.33
N ARG A 79 13.52 -14.01 12.76
CA ARG A 79 12.78 -12.82 13.21
C ARG A 79 12.04 -12.17 12.04
N SER A 80 12.64 -12.10 10.85
CA SER A 80 11.98 -11.59 9.65
C SER A 80 10.77 -12.44 9.24
N ARG A 81 10.89 -13.77 9.31
CA ARG A 81 9.78 -14.70 9.04
C ARG A 81 8.64 -14.54 10.05
N LYS A 82 8.97 -14.35 11.34
CA LYS A 82 7.98 -14.07 12.38
C LYS A 82 7.24 -12.76 12.13
N VAL A 83 7.95 -11.67 11.80
CA VAL A 83 7.33 -10.38 11.49
C VAL A 83 6.33 -10.51 10.34
N LEU A 84 6.71 -11.19 9.26
CA LEU A 84 5.83 -11.44 8.11
C LEU A 84 4.60 -12.28 8.49
N THR A 85 4.80 -13.37 9.24
CA THR A 85 3.69 -14.26 9.62
C THR A 85 2.71 -13.56 10.56
N THR A 86 3.21 -12.83 11.58
CA THR A 86 2.38 -12.09 12.52
C THR A 86 1.61 -10.97 11.82
N SER A 87 2.24 -10.25 10.89
CA SER A 87 1.56 -9.19 10.15
C SER A 87 0.51 -9.73 9.17
N LEU A 88 0.75 -10.88 8.52
CA LEU A 88 -0.26 -11.56 7.70
C LEU A 88 -1.46 -12.02 8.53
N VAL A 89 -1.21 -12.64 9.70
CA VAL A 89 -2.29 -13.03 10.61
C VAL A 89 -3.07 -11.80 11.07
N PHE A 90 -2.38 -10.74 11.50
CA PHE A 90 -3.03 -9.50 11.90
C PHE A 90 -3.90 -8.90 10.79
N MET A 91 -3.42 -8.92 9.54
CA MET A 91 -4.20 -8.47 8.38
C MET A 91 -5.51 -9.26 8.23
N LEU A 92 -5.46 -10.59 8.37
CA LEU A 92 -6.66 -11.43 8.35
C LEU A 92 -7.61 -11.09 9.51
N TRP A 93 -7.09 -10.91 10.72
CA TRP A 93 -7.89 -10.51 11.88
C TRP A 93 -8.57 -9.15 11.68
N THR A 94 -7.84 -8.15 11.19
CA THR A 94 -8.44 -6.84 10.88
C THR A 94 -9.51 -6.95 9.80
N PHE A 95 -9.31 -7.79 8.79
CA PHE A 95 -10.32 -8.02 7.77
C PHE A 95 -11.61 -8.60 8.38
N PHE A 96 -11.52 -9.62 9.24
CA PHE A 96 -12.70 -10.21 9.90
C PHE A 96 -13.37 -9.28 10.90
N LEU A 97 -12.65 -8.34 11.51
CA LEU A 97 -13.23 -7.40 12.48
C LEU A 97 -14.06 -6.31 11.79
N PHE A 98 -13.70 -5.92 10.56
CA PHE A 98 -14.36 -4.88 9.78
C PHE A 98 -15.32 -5.40 8.71
N LEU A 99 -15.38 -6.73 8.49
CA LEU A 99 -16.35 -7.40 7.61
C LEU A 99 -17.66 -7.68 8.36
#